data_AF-A0A7J8QGQ4-F1
#
_entry.id   AF-A0A7J8QGQ4-F1
#
_cell.length_a   1.000
_cell.length_b   1.000
_cell.length_c   1.000
_cell.angle_alpha   90.00
_cell.angle_beta   90.00
_cell.angle_gamma   90.00
#
_symmetry.space_group_name_H-M   'P 1'
#
loop_
_entity.id
_entity.type
_entity.pdbx_description
1 polymer ?
#
loop_
_entity_poly.entity_id
_entity_poly.type
_entity_poly.pdbx_seq_one_letter_code
_entity_poly.pdbx_strand_id
1 'polypeptide(L)' 'MYKQKVLVEIGGLMGKVAKLDMNTDNKARGRFARMVVYINLDRPLAFQILINGKI' A
#
# COMPACT_ATOMS: atom_id res chain seq x y z
N MET A 1 -3.68 -14.07 -3.44
CA MET A 1 -2.70 -13.26 -2.69
C MET A 1 -2.41 -11.97 -3.44
N TYR A 2 -2.22 -10.84 -2.76
CA TYR A 2 -1.69 -9.62 -3.38
C TYR A 2 -0.21 -9.79 -3.72
N LYS A 3 0.24 -9.24 -4.87
CA LYS A 3 1.68 -9.24 -5.20
C LYS A 3 2.40 -8.21 -4.33
N GLN A 4 3.36 -8.65 -3.51
CA GLN A 4 4.13 -7.76 -2.62
C GLN A 4 4.70 -6.54 -3.36
N LYS A 5 5.23 -6.76 -4.57
CA LYS A 5 5.81 -5.69 -5.41
C LYS A 5 4.82 -4.55 -5.67
N VAL A 6 3.56 -4.88 -5.97
CA VAL A 6 2.50 -3.89 -6.22
C VAL A 6 2.17 -3.10 -4.95
N LEU A 7 2.11 -3.76 -3.79
CA LEU A 7 1.84 -3.08 -2.53
C LEU A 7 2.98 -2.13 -2.16
N VAL A 8 4.24 -2.54 -2.32
CA VAL A 8 5.40 -1.66 -2.07
C VAL A 8 5.37 -0.43 -2.98
N GLU A 9 4.98 -0.60 -4.24
CA GLU A 9 4.84 0.50 -5.21
C GLU A 9 3.74 1.49 -4.80
N ILE A 10 2.56 1.01 -4.41
CA ILE A 10 1.47 1.83 -3.85
C ILE A 10 1.96 2.63 -2.65
N GLY A 11 2.60 1.95 -1.71
CA GLY A 11 3.12 2.56 -0.50
C GLY A 11 4.12 3.66 -0.80
N GLY A 12 5.08 3.39 -1.69
CA GLY A 12 6.10 4.36 -2.11
C GLY A 12 5.54 5.59 -2.82
N LEU A 13 4.45 5.45 -3.58
CA LEU A 13 3.75 6.58 -4.20
C LEU A 13 3.00 7.44 -3.17
N MET A 14 2.50 6.83 -2.09
CA MET A 14 1.79 7.56 -1.02
C MET A 14 2.75 8.18 0.01
N GLY A 15 3.90 7.56 0.24
CA GLY A 15 4.90 8.05 1.20
C GLY A 15 5.88 6.97 1.67
N LYS A 16 6.51 7.16 2.83
CA LYS A 16 7.44 6.18 3.38
C LYS A 16 6.66 5.03 4.03
N VAL A 17 6.80 3.81 3.51
CA VAL A 17 6.20 2.62 4.12
C VAL A 17 6.91 2.28 5.44
N ALA A 18 6.17 2.30 6.54
CA ALA A 18 6.67 1.95 7.87
C ALA A 18 6.52 0.45 8.16
N LYS A 19 5.40 -0.13 7.70
CA LYS A 19 5.06 -1.54 7.93
C LYS A 19 4.17 -2.06 6.81
N LEU A 20 4.42 -3.29 6.37
CA LEU A 20 3.61 -4.02 5.42
C LEU A 20 3.25 -5.39 6.02
N ASP A 21 1.96 -5.63 6.23
CA ASP A 21 1.41 -6.90 6.70
C ASP A 21 0.74 -7.64 5.53
N MET A 22 1.34 -8.77 5.16
CA MET A 22 0.90 -9.63 4.05
C MET A 22 0.16 -10.89 4.50
N ASN A 23 -0.33 -10.95 5.74
CA ASN A 23 -1.04 -12.10 6.34
C ASN A 23 -2.33 -12.59 5.62
N THR A 24 -2.59 -12.09 4.41
CA THR A 24 -3.59 -12.58 3.46
C THR A 24 -3.49 -14.10 3.21
N ASP A 25 -2.27 -14.67 3.15
CA ASP A 25 -2.07 -16.06 2.74
C ASP A 25 -2.37 -17.09 3.84
N ASN A 26 -2.08 -16.75 5.09
CA ASN A 26 -2.31 -17.68 6.21
C ASN A 26 -3.74 -17.66 6.74
N LYS A 27 -4.65 -16.88 6.13
CA LYS A 27 -6.05 -16.65 6.60
C LYS A 27 -6.18 -16.23 8.07
N ALA A 28 -5.08 -15.94 8.76
CA ALA A 28 -5.03 -15.79 10.21
C ALA A 28 -5.68 -14.49 10.72
N ARG A 29 -5.83 -13.47 9.86
CA ARG A 29 -6.37 -12.14 10.24
C ARG A 29 -7.27 -11.44 9.20
N GLY A 30 -7.75 -12.16 8.19
CA GLY A 30 -8.71 -11.64 7.19
C GLY A 30 -8.19 -11.54 5.75
N ARG A 31 -9.05 -11.01 4.87
CA ARG A 31 -8.93 -11.07 3.38
C ARG A 31 -8.07 -9.95 2.75
N PHE A 32 -7.55 -9.02 3.54
CA PHE A 32 -6.89 -7.80 3.06
C PHE A 32 -5.44 -7.70 3.52
N ALA A 33 -4.56 -7.20 2.65
CA ALA A 33 -3.26 -6.69 3.06
C ALA A 33 -3.42 -5.38 3.84
N ARG A 34 -2.53 -5.11 4.80
CA ARG A 34 -2.54 -3.87 5.59
C ARG A 34 -1.19 -3.18 5.49
N MET A 35 -1.19 -1.85 5.42
CA MET A 35 0.02 -1.04 5.30
C MET A 35 -0.05 0.17 6.22
N VAL A 36 1.10 0.54 6.78
CA VAL A 36 1.29 1.78 7.52
C VAL A 36 2.28 2.63 6.72
N VAL A 37 1.87 3.86 6.41
CA VAL A 37 2.65 4.80 5.58
C VAL A 37 2.74 6.13 6.32
N TYR A 38 3.92 6.74 6.32
CA TYR A 38 4.10 8.12 6.74
C TYR A 38 3.67 9.07 5.63
N ILE A 39 2.75 9.98 5.95
CA ILE A 39 2.17 10.94 5.01
C ILE A 39 2.55 12.34 5.46
N ASN A 40 3.01 13.17 4.51
CA ASN A 40 3.17 14.60 4.75
C ASN A 40 1.83 15.32 4.49
N LEU A 41 1.28 15.97 5.51
CA LEU A 41 0.01 16.70 5.44
C LEU A 41 0.17 18.16 5.00
N ASP A 42 1.41 18.67 4.87
CA ASP A 42 1.68 19.98 4.25
C ASP A 42 1.38 19.97 2.74
N ARG A 43 1.18 18.78 2.17
CA ARG A 43 0.80 18.56 0.78
C ARG A 43 -0.55 17.85 0.71
N PRO A 44 -1.39 18.14 -0.30
CA PRO A 44 -2.61 17.41 -0.52
C PRO A 44 -2.35 15.91 -0.69
N LEU A 45 -3.22 15.09 -0.12
CA LEU A 45 -3.23 13.65 -0.35
C LEU A 45 -3.49 13.36 -1.83
N ALA A 46 -2.66 12.49 -2.43
CA ALA A 46 -2.92 11.99 -3.77
C ALA A 46 -4.24 11.20 -3.76
N PHE A 47 -5.27 11.71 -4.44
CA PHE A 47 -6.58 11.09 -4.52
C PHE A 47 -6.57 9.80 -5.37
N GLN A 48 -5.68 9.74 -6.37
CA GLN A 48 -5.51 8.59 -7.25
C GLN A 48 -4.03 8.41 -7.59
N ILE A 49 -3.65 7.15 -7.80
CA ILE A 49 -2.31 6.75 -8.24
C ILE A 49 -2.45 5.80 -9.42
N LEU A 50 -1.58 5.96 -10.41
CA LEU A 50 -1.52 5.10 -11.58
C LEU A 50 -0.49 4.00 -11.33
N ILE A 51 -0.86 2.74 -11.52
CA ILE A 51 0.06 1.59 -11.35
C ILE A 51 0.15 0.85 -12.67
N ASN A 52 1.37 0.69 -13.21
CA ASN A 52 1.59 0.03 -14.51
C ASN A 52 0.71 0.59 -15.65
N GLY A 53 0.44 1.90 -15.67
CA GLY A 53 -0.36 2.51 -16.74
C GLY A 53 -1.88 2.31 -16.63
N LYS A 54 -2.37 1.70 -15.55
CA LYS A 54 -3.81 1.52 -15.29
C LYS A 54 -4.21 2.32 -14.04
N ILE A 55 -5.38 2.96 -14.15
CA ILE A 55 -6.12 3.52 -13.00
C ILE A 55 -6.74 2.37 -12.22
#